data_AF-A0A2M8BFH6-F1
#
_entry.id   AF-A0A2M8BFH6-F1
#
_cell.length_a   1.000
_cell.length_b   1.000
_cell.length_c   1.000
_cell.angle_alpha   90.00
_cell.angle_beta   90.00
_cell.angle_gamma   90.00
#
_symmetry.space_group_name_H-M   'P 1'
#
loop_
_entity.id
_entity.type
_entity.pdbx_description
1 polymer ?
#
loop_
_entity_poly.entity_id
_entity_poly.type
_entity_poly.pdbx_seq_one_letter_code
_entity_poly.pdbx_strand_id
1 'polypeptide(L)'
;MKSTMRTLFLMLALLGFVVAGCDDSDDPKTTTDATSTTDATTTDATTTDATTTDATTAEDVTTTDVTTTDDVVEDVVVGDACTNAADLAIVSSQDVSGMATTCATSDCISFATSDPPDLPGMTTCTDDCVIAASGVSAGCSTCYSGAVICGVVYCINDCVNNPNSQDCIDCRETNGCTPGFYTCSGLPRN
;
A
#
# COMPACT_ATOMS: atom_id res chain seq x y z
N MET A 1 24.14 6.87 33.22
CA MET A 1 22.80 6.28 33.06
C MET A 1 22.88 5.27 31.92
N LYS A 2 22.22 4.12 32.10
CA LYS A 2 22.53 2.81 31.52
C LYS A 2 22.54 2.75 29.99
N SER A 3 23.69 2.37 29.43
CA SER A 3 23.81 1.76 28.10
C SER A 3 23.89 0.25 28.30
N THR A 4 22.90 -0.48 27.79
CA THR A 4 22.79 -1.95 27.86
C THR A 4 22.76 -2.41 26.41
N MET A 5 23.91 -2.79 25.84
CA MET A 5 24.42 -4.16 25.82
C MET A 5 23.41 -5.14 25.20
N ARG A 6 23.45 -5.27 23.88
CA ARG A 6 22.96 -6.44 23.12
C ARG A 6 23.97 -6.76 22.02
N THR A 7 25.15 -7.18 22.45
CA THR A 7 26.17 -7.83 21.62
C THR A 7 26.39 -9.22 22.18
N LEU A 8 25.52 -10.19 21.83
CA LEU A 8 25.78 -11.61 22.09
C LEU A 8 24.78 -12.49 21.33
N PHE A 9 25.21 -13.08 20.21
CA PHE A 9 25.29 -14.52 19.98
C PHE A 9 25.43 -14.79 18.47
N LEU A 10 26.68 -14.84 18.02
CA LEU A 10 27.09 -15.41 16.75
C LEU A 10 27.55 -16.83 17.08
N MET A 11 26.69 -17.83 16.88
CA MET A 11 27.00 -19.26 16.99
C MET A 11 26.25 -20.04 15.91
N LEU A 12 26.95 -20.28 14.81
CA LEU A 12 27.23 -21.60 14.22
C LEU A 12 26.13 -22.68 14.34
N ALA A 13 25.50 -23.02 13.21
CA ALA A 13 25.10 -24.40 12.90
C ALA A 13 24.99 -24.59 11.37
N LEU A 14 26.04 -25.17 10.80
CA LEU A 14 26.01 -25.87 9.51
C LEU A 14 25.07 -27.08 9.64
N LEU A 15 24.05 -27.15 8.79
CA LEU A 15 23.35 -28.39 8.47
C LEU A 15 23.16 -28.45 6.96
N GLY A 16 24.02 -29.24 6.33
CA GLY A 16 23.89 -29.59 4.93
C GLY A 16 22.70 -30.52 4.72
N PHE A 17 21.86 -30.19 3.76
CA PHE A 17 20.92 -31.13 3.17
C PHE A 17 21.45 -31.53 1.78
N VAL A 18 21.99 -32.75 1.73
CA VAL A 18 22.09 -33.54 0.51
C VAL A 18 20.74 -34.22 0.34
N VAL A 19 20.03 -33.91 -0.75
CA VAL A 19 18.96 -34.79 -1.25
C VAL A 19 19.23 -35.04 -2.72
N ALA A 20 19.38 -36.33 -3.01
CA ALA A 20 19.62 -36.94 -4.30
C ALA A 20 18.45 -36.70 -5.27
N GLY A 21 18.76 -36.69 -6.56
CA GLY A 21 17.78 -36.70 -7.64
C GLY A 21 17.08 -38.05 -7.81
N CYS A 22 15.87 -37.97 -8.37
CA CYS A 22 15.16 -38.97 -9.16
C CYS A 22 14.48 -38.13 -10.26
N ASP A 23 14.90 -38.16 -11.52
CA ASP A 23 14.71 -39.21 -12.54
C ASP A 23 13.24 -39.37 -12.97
N ASP A 24 13.02 -38.97 -14.23
CA ASP A 24 11.85 -39.07 -15.09
C ASP A 24 11.08 -40.39 -15.01
N SER A 25 9.74 -40.32 -15.11
CA SER A 25 8.93 -41.33 -15.80
C SER A 25 7.54 -40.79 -16.16
N ASP A 26 7.25 -40.89 -17.46
CA ASP A 26 6.03 -40.52 -18.17
C ASP A 26 4.74 -41.27 -17.77
N ASP A 27 3.63 -40.58 -18.11
CA ASP A 27 2.40 -41.10 -18.76
C ASP A 27 1.22 -41.66 -17.91
N PRO A 28 0.00 -41.76 -18.47
CA PRO A 28 -1.14 -40.92 -18.08
C PRO A 28 -2.32 -41.77 -17.58
N LYS A 29 -3.44 -41.14 -17.18
CA LYS A 29 -4.80 -41.46 -17.64
C LYS A 29 -5.91 -40.95 -16.69
N THR A 30 -7.00 -40.55 -17.37
CA THR A 30 -8.42 -40.76 -17.03
C THR A 30 -9.06 -39.98 -15.89
N THR A 31 -9.90 -39.02 -16.33
CA THR A 31 -11.35 -38.90 -16.06
C THR A 31 -11.84 -39.10 -14.63
N THR A 32 -12.60 -38.12 -14.12
CA THR A 32 -14.05 -38.28 -13.83
C THR A 32 -14.64 -36.94 -13.41
N ASP A 33 -15.72 -36.56 -14.09
CA ASP A 33 -16.65 -35.49 -13.74
C ASP A 33 -17.21 -35.66 -12.32
N ALA A 34 -17.35 -34.54 -11.60
CA ALA A 34 -18.41 -34.40 -10.61
C ALA A 34 -18.81 -32.92 -10.49
N THR A 35 -19.78 -32.55 -11.32
CA THR A 35 -20.77 -31.52 -11.05
C THR A 35 -21.18 -31.51 -9.58
N SER A 36 -21.08 -30.36 -8.94
CA SER A 36 -21.82 -30.08 -7.71
C SER A 36 -22.46 -28.69 -7.80
N THR A 37 -23.68 -28.68 -8.32
CA THR A 37 -24.71 -27.68 -8.09
C THR A 37 -25.14 -27.74 -6.63
N THR A 38 -25.14 -26.61 -5.92
CA THR A 38 -25.98 -26.43 -4.74
C THR A 38 -26.42 -24.96 -4.61
N ASP A 39 -27.66 -24.77 -5.04
CA ASP A 39 -28.74 -23.96 -4.47
C ASP A 39 -28.54 -22.50 -4.05
N ALA A 40 -29.27 -21.68 -4.81
CA ALA A 40 -29.80 -20.40 -4.39
C ALA A 40 -30.68 -20.53 -3.14
N THR A 41 -30.49 -19.63 -2.19
CA THR A 41 -31.51 -19.33 -1.18
C THR A 41 -31.83 -17.85 -1.25
N THR A 42 -32.99 -17.57 -1.85
CA THR A 42 -33.69 -16.29 -1.81
C THR A 42 -34.42 -16.20 -0.47
N THR A 43 -34.21 -15.12 0.29
CA THR A 43 -35.07 -14.76 1.41
C THR A 43 -35.58 -13.34 1.19
N ASP A 44 -36.90 -13.26 1.00
CA ASP A 44 -37.67 -12.04 0.81
C ASP A 44 -37.99 -11.33 2.14
N ALA A 45 -38.09 -10.01 2.01
CA ALA A 45 -38.99 -9.06 2.67
C ALA A 45 -39.08 -8.97 4.20
N THR A 46 -38.82 -7.76 4.73
CA THR A 46 -39.85 -7.03 5.50
C THR A 46 -39.65 -5.51 5.46
N THR A 47 -40.67 -4.82 4.99
CA THR A 47 -40.90 -3.38 5.07
C THR A 47 -41.27 -2.98 6.50
N THR A 48 -40.76 -1.85 7.01
CA THR A 48 -41.42 -1.11 8.09
C THR A 48 -41.14 0.38 7.90
N ASP A 49 -42.19 1.09 7.49
CA ASP A 49 -42.30 2.54 7.59
C ASP A 49 -42.38 2.97 9.06
N ALA A 50 -41.68 4.04 9.40
CA ALA A 50 -42.11 4.94 10.48
C ALA A 50 -41.64 6.37 10.18
N THR A 51 -42.61 7.15 9.73
CA THR A 51 -42.67 8.61 9.71
C THR A 51 -42.27 9.21 11.07
N THR A 52 -41.40 10.23 11.09
CA THR A 52 -41.54 11.32 12.07
C THR A 52 -41.05 12.63 11.46
N THR A 53 -42.01 13.50 11.21
CA THR A 53 -41.89 14.94 10.98
C THR A 53 -41.41 15.62 12.26
N ASP A 54 -40.40 16.49 12.20
CA ASP A 54 -40.51 17.83 12.78
C ASP A 54 -39.38 18.78 12.34
N ALA A 55 -39.80 20.01 12.07
CA ALA A 55 -39.04 21.21 11.75
C ALA A 55 -38.08 21.58 12.91
N THR A 56 -37.00 22.35 12.78
CA THR A 56 -36.86 23.74 12.32
C THR A 56 -35.37 24.05 12.52
N THR A 57 -34.63 24.68 11.61
CA THR A 57 -34.32 26.12 11.67
C THR A 57 -33.31 26.39 10.55
N ALA A 58 -33.62 27.38 9.71
CA ALA A 58 -32.73 27.85 8.66
C ALA A 58 -31.53 28.58 9.27
N GLU A 59 -30.32 28.13 8.94
CA GLU A 59 -29.15 29.01 8.91
C GLU A 59 -28.66 29.08 7.46
N ASP A 60 -28.51 30.33 7.06
CA ASP A 60 -28.13 30.89 5.78
C ASP A 60 -26.79 30.31 5.29
N VAL A 61 -26.82 29.45 4.26
CA VAL A 61 -25.62 29.06 3.51
C VAL A 61 -25.80 29.56 2.08
N THR A 62 -25.16 30.70 1.83
CA THR A 62 -24.84 31.22 0.50
C THR A 62 -24.30 30.09 -0.39
N THR A 63 -25.16 29.61 -1.27
CA THR A 63 -24.81 28.68 -2.34
C THR A 63 -24.22 29.53 -3.47
N THR A 64 -22.89 29.56 -3.54
CA THR A 64 -22.20 30.07 -4.72
C THR A 64 -22.33 29.01 -5.81
N ASP A 65 -23.10 29.34 -6.84
CA ASP A 65 -23.13 28.67 -8.14
C ASP A 65 -21.69 28.45 -8.63
N VAL A 66 -21.22 27.20 -8.63
CA VAL A 66 -20.05 26.79 -9.40
C VAL A 66 -20.55 25.99 -10.58
N THR A 67 -20.27 26.58 -11.73
CA THR A 67 -20.58 26.10 -13.07
C THR A 67 -19.95 24.75 -13.31
N THR A 68 -20.80 23.84 -13.80
CA THR A 68 -20.45 22.51 -14.30
C THR A 68 -19.46 22.67 -15.46
N THR A 69 -18.22 22.29 -15.21
CA THR A 69 -17.26 21.96 -16.27
C THR A 69 -16.91 20.49 -16.07
N ASP A 70 -17.04 19.70 -17.13
CA ASP A 70 -16.50 18.35 -17.27
C ASP A 70 -14.99 18.39 -16.96
N ASP A 71 -14.64 18.27 -15.69
CA ASP A 71 -13.26 18.08 -15.26
C ASP A 71 -13.20 16.74 -14.53
N VAL A 72 -12.28 15.91 -15.03
CA VAL A 72 -11.85 14.64 -14.48
C VAL A 72 -11.90 14.72 -12.95
N VAL A 73 -12.66 13.83 -12.32
CA VAL A 73 -12.58 13.63 -10.87
C VAL A 73 -11.16 13.12 -10.61
N GLU A 74 -10.22 14.05 -10.47
CA GLU A 74 -9.00 13.82 -9.73
C GLU A 74 -9.52 13.47 -8.33
N ASP A 75 -9.50 12.17 -8.02
CA ASP A 75 -9.86 11.66 -6.72
C ASP A 75 -8.96 12.41 -5.73
N VAL A 76 -9.52 13.46 -5.14
CA VAL A 76 -8.87 14.20 -4.07
C VAL A 76 -8.73 13.15 -3.00
N VAL A 77 -7.53 12.58 -2.87
CA VAL A 77 -7.18 11.72 -1.75
C VAL A 77 -7.29 12.62 -0.53
N VAL A 78 -8.49 12.69 0.03
CA VAL A 78 -8.77 13.39 1.27
C VAL A 78 -7.90 12.68 2.30
N GLY A 79 -6.98 13.45 2.87
CA GLY A 79 -5.89 12.93 3.67
C GLY A 79 -6.36 12.14 4.87
N ASP A 80 -6.50 10.82 4.72
CA ASP A 80 -6.92 9.86 5.74
C ASP A 80 -6.81 8.41 5.21
N ALA A 81 -6.08 8.17 4.12
CA ALA A 81 -6.12 6.89 3.42
C ALA A 81 -5.60 5.70 4.26
N CYS A 82 -4.80 5.97 5.30
CA CYS A 82 -4.26 4.97 6.21
C CYS A 82 -4.87 5.04 7.63
N THR A 83 -5.88 5.87 7.90
CA THR A 83 -6.38 6.09 9.27
C THR A 83 -7.54 5.18 9.67
N ASN A 84 -8.06 4.36 8.75
CA ASN A 84 -9.04 3.35 9.12
C ASN A 84 -8.43 2.28 10.05
N ALA A 85 -9.30 1.60 10.83
CA ALA A 85 -8.86 0.69 11.87
C ALA A 85 -8.04 -0.51 11.36
N ALA A 86 -8.30 -0.98 10.14
CA ALA A 86 -7.57 -2.12 9.56
C ALA A 86 -6.14 -1.72 9.18
N ASP A 87 -5.99 -0.59 8.47
CA ASP A 87 -4.69 -0.07 8.07
C ASP A 87 -3.85 0.34 9.28
N LEU A 88 -4.46 0.99 10.27
CA LEU A 88 -3.74 1.41 11.47
C LEU A 88 -3.22 0.22 12.29
N ALA A 89 -3.96 -0.89 12.33
CA ALA A 89 -3.49 -2.13 12.96
C ALA A 89 -2.27 -2.73 12.24
N ILE A 90 -2.21 -2.62 10.91
CA ILE A 90 -1.09 -3.09 10.10
C ILE A 90 0.10 -2.15 10.23
N VAL A 91 -0.09 -0.85 10.02
CA VAL A 91 0.97 0.17 10.05
C VAL A 91 1.64 0.25 11.42
N SER A 92 0.90 -0.01 12.51
CA SER A 92 1.47 -0.02 13.87
C SER A 92 2.22 -1.30 14.24
N SER A 93 2.04 -2.39 13.50
CA SER A 93 2.64 -3.70 13.81
C SER A 93 3.69 -4.17 12.80
N GLN A 94 3.75 -3.55 11.62
CA GLN A 94 4.61 -3.94 10.50
C GLN A 94 5.40 -2.75 9.95
N ASP A 95 6.54 -3.03 9.31
CA ASP A 95 7.33 -2.02 8.60
C ASP A 95 6.84 -1.84 7.15
N VAL A 96 5.65 -1.23 7.00
CA VAL A 96 5.04 -1.00 5.68
C VAL A 96 5.91 -0.09 4.81
N SER A 97 6.65 0.85 5.41
CA SER A 97 7.59 1.71 4.69
C SER A 97 8.78 0.92 4.12
N GLY A 98 9.33 -0.01 4.90
CA GLY A 98 10.39 -0.92 4.43
C GLY A 98 9.90 -1.87 3.35
N MET A 99 8.67 -2.38 3.46
CA MET A 99 8.02 -3.19 2.43
C MET A 99 7.84 -2.40 1.13
N ALA A 100 7.31 -1.18 1.20
CA ALA A 100 7.16 -0.30 0.03
C ALA A 100 8.49 0.04 -0.62
N THR A 101 9.54 0.28 0.18
CA THR A 101 10.90 0.50 -0.32
C THR A 101 11.40 -0.73 -1.07
N THR A 102 11.19 -1.93 -0.51
CA THR A 102 11.58 -3.18 -1.15
C THR A 102 10.83 -3.35 -2.47
N CYS A 103 9.49 -3.25 -2.46
CA CYS A 103 8.67 -3.33 -3.66
C CYS A 103 9.16 -2.40 -4.78
N ALA A 104 9.39 -1.12 -4.48
CA ALA A 104 9.81 -0.15 -5.50
C ALA A 104 11.24 -0.41 -6.02
N THR A 105 12.17 -0.85 -5.15
CA THR A 105 13.60 -0.92 -5.48
C THR A 105 14.10 -2.30 -5.92
N SER A 106 13.40 -3.39 -5.55
CA SER A 106 13.75 -4.75 -5.99
C SER A 106 12.84 -5.25 -7.11
N ASP A 107 11.53 -5.08 -6.94
CA ASP A 107 10.55 -5.80 -7.78
C ASP A 107 10.07 -4.92 -8.94
N CYS A 108 9.89 -3.63 -8.68
CA CYS A 108 9.32 -2.68 -9.63
C CYS A 108 10.35 -1.69 -10.24
N ILE A 109 11.63 -1.78 -9.86
CA ILE A 109 12.67 -0.83 -10.31
C ILE A 109 12.92 -0.89 -11.83
N SER A 110 12.56 -2.02 -12.47
CA SER A 110 12.66 -2.17 -13.92
C SER A 110 11.84 -1.13 -14.69
N PHE A 111 10.73 -0.65 -14.13
CA PHE A 111 9.90 0.41 -14.72
C PHE A 111 10.58 1.79 -14.66
N ALA A 112 11.37 2.10 -13.62
CA ALA A 112 12.15 3.34 -13.57
C ALA A 112 13.37 3.33 -14.50
N THR A 113 13.85 2.14 -14.87
CA THR A 113 15.06 1.97 -15.68
C THR A 113 14.78 1.64 -17.15
N SER A 114 13.49 1.53 -17.54
CA SER A 114 13.09 1.44 -18.94
C SER A 114 13.39 2.73 -19.71
N ASP A 115 13.48 2.64 -21.03
CA ASP A 115 13.66 3.80 -21.93
C ASP A 115 12.48 3.90 -22.91
N PRO A 116 11.51 4.82 -22.69
CA PRO A 116 11.46 5.79 -21.58
C PRO A 116 11.03 5.16 -20.24
N PRO A 117 11.28 5.84 -19.09
CA PRO A 117 10.79 5.39 -17.79
C PRO A 117 9.26 5.35 -17.73
N ASP A 118 8.70 4.25 -17.24
CA ASP A 118 7.25 4.06 -17.06
C ASP A 118 6.87 4.26 -15.59
N LEU A 119 6.80 5.52 -15.16
CA LEU A 119 6.40 5.87 -13.79
C LEU A 119 4.99 5.37 -13.42
N PRO A 120 3.97 5.47 -14.29
CA PRO A 120 2.66 4.88 -14.00
C PRO A 120 2.73 3.37 -13.76
N GLY A 121 3.47 2.63 -14.59
CA GLY A 121 3.69 1.19 -14.41
C GLY A 121 4.42 0.88 -13.10
N MET A 122 5.42 1.70 -12.72
CA MET A 122 6.10 1.57 -11.44
C MET A 122 5.15 1.77 -10.25
N THR A 123 4.26 2.76 -10.32
CA THR A 123 3.25 3.01 -9.29
C THR A 123 2.32 1.82 -9.14
N THR A 124 1.73 1.33 -10.22
CA THR A 124 0.83 0.17 -10.17
C THR A 124 1.53 -1.07 -9.62
N CYS A 125 2.74 -1.37 -10.10
CA CYS A 125 3.53 -2.50 -9.59
C CYS A 125 3.82 -2.37 -8.09
N THR A 126 4.19 -1.17 -7.63
CA THR A 126 4.55 -0.93 -6.23
C THR A 126 3.31 -1.02 -5.33
N ASP A 127 2.17 -0.46 -5.75
CA ASP A 127 0.89 -0.57 -5.02
C ASP A 127 0.48 -2.03 -4.83
N ASP A 128 0.42 -2.80 -5.93
CA ASP A 128 0.05 -4.21 -5.89
C ASP A 128 0.99 -5.01 -4.99
N CYS A 129 2.30 -4.74 -5.06
CA CYS A 129 3.29 -5.37 -4.21
C CYS A 129 3.10 -5.01 -2.72
N VAL A 130 2.86 -3.73 -2.40
CA VAL A 130 2.65 -3.28 -1.01
C VAL A 130 1.38 -3.89 -0.43
N ILE A 131 0.29 -3.92 -1.19
CA ILE A 131 -0.96 -4.57 -0.77
C ILE A 131 -0.71 -6.05 -0.51
N ALA A 132 -0.03 -6.75 -1.43
CA ALA A 132 0.25 -8.18 -1.28
C ALA A 132 1.18 -8.49 -0.10
N ALA A 133 2.18 -7.63 0.15
CA ALA A 133 3.18 -7.85 1.20
C ALA A 133 2.67 -7.50 2.61
N SER A 134 1.84 -6.45 2.73
CA SER A 134 1.45 -5.90 4.03
C SER A 134 -0.02 -6.14 4.39
N GLY A 135 -0.90 -6.24 3.39
CA GLY A 135 -2.35 -6.34 3.56
C GLY A 135 -3.07 -5.00 3.79
N VAL A 136 -2.40 -3.86 3.65
CA VAL A 136 -3.06 -2.54 3.75
C VAL A 136 -4.05 -2.32 2.60
N SER A 137 -4.97 -1.38 2.79
CA SER A 137 -5.90 -0.94 1.78
C SER A 137 -5.19 -0.33 0.57
N ALA A 138 -5.85 -0.33 -0.58
CA ALA A 138 -5.33 0.26 -1.80
C ALA A 138 -4.97 1.74 -1.61
N GLY A 139 -5.86 2.53 -1.00
CA GLY A 139 -5.59 3.95 -0.72
C GLY A 139 -4.36 4.16 0.16
N CYS A 140 -4.19 3.34 1.22
CA CYS A 140 -3.02 3.44 2.06
C CYS A 140 -1.73 3.03 1.31
N SER A 141 -1.80 1.98 0.48
CA SER A 141 -0.66 1.54 -0.34
C SER A 141 -0.17 2.63 -1.28
N THR A 142 -1.08 3.37 -1.92
CA THR A 142 -0.77 4.48 -2.82
C THR A 142 -0.03 5.61 -2.11
N CYS A 143 -0.31 5.87 -0.83
CA CYS A 143 0.46 6.84 -0.06
C CYS A 143 1.91 6.38 0.16
N TYR A 144 2.11 5.11 0.54
CA TYR A 144 3.44 4.55 0.75
C TYR A 144 4.24 4.46 -0.55
N SER A 145 3.64 3.95 -1.62
CA SER A 145 4.29 3.86 -2.93
C SER A 145 4.63 5.24 -3.46
N GLY A 146 3.71 6.21 -3.40
CA GLY A 146 3.93 7.59 -3.84
C GLY A 146 5.13 8.22 -3.14
N ALA A 147 5.26 8.01 -1.82
CA ALA A 147 6.39 8.49 -1.04
C ALA A 147 7.73 7.88 -1.47
N VAL A 148 7.76 6.57 -1.69
CA VAL A 148 8.97 5.83 -2.08
C VAL A 148 9.36 6.16 -3.52
N ILE A 149 8.41 6.17 -4.44
CA ILE A 149 8.61 6.50 -5.85
C ILE A 149 9.12 7.94 -5.99
N CYS A 150 8.54 8.89 -5.24
CA CYS A 150 9.06 10.25 -5.16
C CYS A 150 10.54 10.26 -4.70
N GLY A 151 10.87 9.49 -3.66
CA GLY A 151 12.24 9.33 -3.21
C GLY A 151 13.18 8.74 -4.27
N VAL A 152 12.74 7.73 -5.02
CA VAL A 152 13.50 7.11 -6.11
C VAL A 152 13.72 8.09 -7.27
N VAL A 153 12.71 8.86 -7.64
CA VAL A 153 12.80 9.77 -8.79
C VAL A 153 13.64 11.01 -8.47
N TYR A 154 13.45 11.61 -7.29
CA TYR A 154 14.02 12.93 -6.97
C TYR A 154 15.23 12.86 -6.04
N CYS A 155 15.34 11.82 -5.21
CA CYS A 155 16.27 11.79 -4.09
C CYS A 155 17.21 10.58 -4.07
N ILE A 156 17.18 9.72 -5.09
CA ILE A 156 17.98 8.49 -5.08
C ILE A 156 19.48 8.75 -4.93
N ASN A 157 19.99 9.85 -5.49
CA ASN A 157 21.40 10.21 -5.36
C ASN A 157 21.82 10.47 -3.91
N ASP A 158 20.93 11.06 -3.11
CA ASP A 158 21.15 11.37 -1.69
C ASP A 158 20.78 10.19 -0.77
N CYS A 159 19.87 9.32 -1.22
CA CYS A 159 19.28 8.24 -0.44
C CYS A 159 19.90 6.85 -0.67
N VAL A 160 20.53 6.58 -1.82
CA VAL A 160 20.96 5.22 -2.22
C VAL A 160 21.94 4.58 -1.24
N ASN A 161 22.84 5.37 -0.64
CA ASN A 161 23.85 4.86 0.27
C ASN A 161 23.34 4.76 1.71
N ASN A 162 22.46 5.67 2.11
CA ASN A 162 21.89 5.70 3.44
C ASN A 162 20.53 6.42 3.41
N PRO A 163 19.40 5.69 3.44
CA PRO A 163 18.06 6.29 3.39
C PRO A 163 17.71 7.11 4.65
N ASN A 164 18.53 7.01 5.71
CA ASN A 164 18.39 7.76 6.96
C ASN A 164 19.45 8.86 7.09
N SER A 165 20.20 9.18 6.03
CA SER A 165 21.10 10.34 6.04
C SER A 165 20.29 11.64 6.13
N GLN A 166 20.89 12.68 6.74
CA GLN A 166 20.24 13.99 6.78
C GLN A 166 19.99 14.52 5.36
N ASP A 167 20.93 14.29 4.43
CA ASP A 167 20.79 14.71 3.03
C ASP A 167 19.58 14.04 2.34
N CYS A 168 19.36 12.74 2.58
CA CYS A 168 18.19 12.03 2.06
C CYS A 168 16.88 12.55 2.67
N ILE A 169 16.87 12.77 4.00
CA ILE A 169 15.71 13.31 4.70
C ILE A 169 15.37 14.71 4.15
N ASP A 170 16.36 15.59 4.04
CA ASP A 170 16.20 16.95 3.55
C ASP A 170 15.74 16.97 2.09
N CYS A 171 16.27 16.07 1.25
CA CYS A 171 15.79 15.92 -0.13
C CYS A 171 14.33 15.51 -0.19
N ARG A 172 13.91 14.50 0.60
CA ARG A 172 12.53 14.01 0.62
C ARG A 172 11.55 15.04 1.17
N GLU A 173 11.98 15.83 2.15
CA GLU A 173 11.20 16.97 2.65
C GLU A 173 11.05 18.07 1.59
N THR A 174 12.16 18.46 0.97
CA THR A 174 12.20 19.56 -0.02
C THR A 174 11.41 19.23 -1.29
N ASN A 175 11.49 17.99 -1.77
CA ASN A 175 10.74 17.53 -2.94
C ASN A 175 9.30 17.11 -2.62
N GLY A 176 8.84 17.30 -1.37
CA GLY A 176 7.46 17.01 -0.99
C GLY A 176 7.14 15.52 -0.86
N CYS A 177 8.12 14.61 -0.93
CA CYS A 177 7.89 13.17 -0.78
C CYS A 177 7.35 12.84 0.62
N THR A 178 8.01 13.36 1.67
CA THR A 178 7.58 13.11 3.05
C THR A 178 6.33 13.93 3.42
N PRO A 179 6.23 15.23 3.11
CA PRO A 179 4.99 15.99 3.32
C PRO A 179 3.78 15.36 2.60
N GLY A 180 3.94 14.99 1.32
CA GLY A 180 2.89 14.36 0.53
C GLY A 180 2.42 13.04 1.10
N PHE A 181 3.33 12.22 1.64
CA PHE A 181 2.98 11.00 2.37
C PHE A 181 2.03 11.27 3.54
N TYR A 182 2.38 12.23 4.41
CA TYR A 182 1.58 12.52 5.60
C TYR A 182 0.24 13.17 5.24
N THR A 183 0.23 14.02 4.21
CA THR A 183 -1.01 14.57 3.65
C THR A 183 -1.90 13.47 3.08
N CYS A 184 -1.36 12.49 2.36
CA CYS A 184 -2.13 11.39 1.77
C CYS A 184 -2.65 10.41 2.84
N SER A 185 -1.76 9.97 3.72
CA SER A 185 -2.05 8.89 4.68
C SER A 185 -2.91 9.32 5.86
N GLY A 186 -2.87 10.60 6.24
CA GLY A 186 -3.49 11.10 7.47
C GLY A 186 -2.73 10.71 8.76
N LEU A 187 -1.56 10.07 8.64
CA LEU A 187 -0.76 9.65 9.78
C LEU A 187 -0.02 10.86 10.42
N PRO A 188 0.23 10.83 11.74
CA PRO A 188 0.99 11.89 12.40
C PRO A 188 2.47 11.85 12.01
N ARG A 189 3.10 13.03 11.87
CA ARG A 189 4.55 13.14 11.72
C ARG A 189 5.22 12.88 13.08
N ASN A 190 6.07 11.87 13.17
CA ASN A 190 6.76 11.46 14.39
C ASN A 190 8.28 11.47 14.24
#